data_AF-A0A8T6DKB8-F1
#
_entry.id   AF-A0A8T6DKB8-F1
#
_cell.length_a   1.000
_cell.length_b   1.000
_cell.length_c   1.000
_cell.angle_alpha   90.00
_cell.angle_beta   90.00
_cell.angle_gamma   90.00
#
_symmetry.space_group_name_H-M   'P 1'
#
loop_
_entity.id
_entity.type
_entity.pdbx_description
1 polymer ?
#
loop_
_entity_poly.entity_id
_entity_poly.type
_entity_poly.pdbx_seq_one_letter_code
_entity_poly.pdbx_strand_id
1 'polypeptide(L)'
;MQGDLALPRSNGEPVFAAPWESRAFGIAVALNEGGAYDWGDFQRRLANEIAAAPSDAEGTGYYERWLTSLESLLLDYGMVTQAELDARTAVYESGEIDDD
;
A
#
# COMPACT_ATOMS: atom_id res chain seq x y z
N MET A 1 16.70 -11.25 -11.69
CA MET A 1 16.95 -10.05 -10.88
C MET A 1 15.76 -9.93 -9.93
N GLN A 2 15.88 -10.42 -8.69
CA GLN A 2 14.84 -10.39 -7.66
C GLN A 2 15.42 -9.58 -6.52
N GLY A 3 15.01 -8.33 -6.36
CA GLY A 3 15.59 -7.42 -5.37
C GLY A 3 14.72 -6.19 -5.10
N ASP A 4 13.97 -5.72 -6.10
CA ASP A 4 13.18 -4.49 -6.01
C ASP A 4 11.84 -4.61 -5.28
N LEU A 5 11.37 -5.84 -5.03
CA LEU A 5 10.08 -6.10 -4.37
C LEU A 5 10.20 -6.45 -2.89
N ALA A 6 11.41 -6.65 -2.39
CA ALA A 6 11.61 -7.12 -1.04
C ALA A 6 11.17 -6.03 -0.05
N LEU A 7 10.18 -6.35 0.79
CA LEU A 7 9.79 -5.52 1.92
C LEU A 7 11.05 -5.04 2.66
N PRO A 8 11.16 -3.75 3.00
CA PRO A 8 12.26 -3.27 3.82
C PRO A 8 12.21 -4.01 5.16
N ARG A 9 13.26 -4.79 5.44
CA ARG A 9 13.36 -5.66 6.62
C ARG A 9 14.62 -5.37 7.40
N SER A 10 14.51 -5.42 8.73
CA SER A 10 15.63 -5.42 9.66
C SER A 10 15.47 -6.62 10.56
N ASN A 11 16.53 -7.44 10.65
CA ASN A 11 16.51 -8.70 11.39
C ASN A 11 15.38 -9.67 10.99
N GLY A 12 14.90 -9.60 9.75
CA GLY A 12 13.82 -10.46 9.22
C GLY A 12 12.40 -9.91 9.42
N GLU A 13 12.24 -8.83 10.17
CA GLU A 13 10.94 -8.19 10.42
C GLU A 13 10.75 -6.98 9.51
N PRO A 14 9.52 -6.71 9.00
CA PRO A 14 9.22 -5.49 8.27
C PRO A 14 9.56 -4.25 9.11
N VAL A 15 10.27 -3.32 8.50
CA VAL A 15 10.59 -2.02 9.12
C VAL A 15 9.60 -1.01 8.60
N PHE A 16 9.12 -0.17 9.51
CA PHE A 16 8.23 0.94 9.23
C PHE A 16 8.86 2.22 9.77
N ALA A 17 9.06 3.21 8.91
CA ALA A 17 9.51 4.55 9.26
C ALA A 17 8.39 5.41 9.87
N ALA A 18 7.12 5.10 9.56
CA ALA A 18 5.97 5.82 10.07
C ALA A 18 4.80 4.90 10.45
N PRO A 19 3.92 5.30 11.39
CA PRO A 19 2.79 4.49 11.82
C PRO A 19 1.79 4.13 10.72
N TRP A 20 1.70 4.94 9.66
CA TRP A 20 0.80 4.66 8.54
C TRP A 20 1.30 3.50 7.67
N GLU A 21 2.61 3.25 7.62
CA GLU A 21 3.20 2.19 6.79
C GLU A 21 2.84 0.80 7.32
N SER A 22 2.87 0.63 8.64
CA SER A 22 2.45 -0.62 9.29
C SER A 22 0.95 -0.88 9.13
N ARG A 23 0.14 0.18 9.14
CA ARG A 23 -1.30 0.10 8.88
C ARG A 23 -1.58 -0.31 7.43
N ALA A 24 -0.93 0.33 6.45
CA ALA A 24 -1.08 -0.02 5.04
C ALA A 24 -0.66 -1.47 4.75
N PHE A 25 0.45 -1.91 5.36
CA PHE A 25 0.88 -3.31 5.31
C PHE A 25 -0.17 -4.24 5.92
N GLY A 26 -0.65 -3.93 7.13
CA GLY A 26 -1.64 -4.75 7.83
C GLY A 26 -2.96 -4.88 7.07
N ILE A 27 -3.45 -3.80 6.45
CA ILE A 27 -4.66 -3.82 5.62
C ILE A 27 -4.47 -4.74 4.41
N ALA A 28 -3.36 -4.62 3.68
CA ALA A 28 -3.08 -5.47 2.54
C ALA A 28 -3.01 -6.96 2.92
N VAL A 29 -2.32 -7.28 4.02
CA VAL A 29 -2.21 -8.66 4.51
C VAL A 29 -3.58 -9.19 4.93
N ALA A 30 -4.35 -8.43 5.72
CA ALA A 30 -5.65 -8.87 6.21
C ALA A 30 -6.66 -9.10 5.07
N LEU A 31 -6.66 -8.26 4.04
CA LEU A 31 -7.51 -8.44 2.86
C LEU A 31 -7.11 -9.69 2.08
N ASN A 32 -5.81 -9.93 1.89
CA ASN A 32 -5.34 -11.15 1.23
C ASN A 32 -5.67 -12.42 2.04
N GLU A 33 -5.43 -12.43 3.35
CA GLU A 33 -5.80 -13.55 4.22
C GLU A 33 -7.31 -13.79 4.25
N GLY A 34 -8.11 -12.73 4.10
CA GLY A 34 -9.57 -12.79 3.92
C GLY A 34 -10.02 -13.28 2.54
N GLY A 35 -9.10 -13.54 1.60
CA GLY A 35 -9.42 -13.99 0.25
C GLY A 35 -9.98 -12.91 -0.66
N ALA A 36 -9.78 -11.63 -0.32
CA ALA A 36 -10.28 -10.50 -1.08
C ALA A 36 -9.63 -10.42 -2.47
N TYR A 37 -8.35 -10.73 -2.56
CA TYR A 37 -7.57 -10.76 -3.80
C TYR A 37 -6.40 -11.75 -3.68
N ASP A 38 -5.82 -12.13 -4.82
CA ASP A 38 -4.61 -12.95 -4.85
C ASP A 38 -3.35 -12.14 -4.53
N TRP A 39 -2.48 -12.68 -3.66
CA TRP A 39 -1.26 -11.98 -3.26
C TRP A 39 -0.31 -11.76 -4.45
N GLY A 40 -0.29 -12.68 -5.41
CA GLY A 40 0.51 -12.58 -6.63
C GLY A 40 0.07 -11.43 -7.53
N ASP A 41 -1.24 -11.14 -7.61
CA ASP A 41 -1.75 -9.98 -8.34
C ASP A 41 -1.28 -8.66 -7.71
N PHE A 42 -1.37 -8.58 -6.38
CA PHE A 42 -0.85 -7.42 -5.64
C PHE A 42 0.66 -7.25 -5.88
N GLN A 43 1.45 -8.31 -5.74
CA GLN A 43 2.89 -8.28 -5.96
C GLN A 43 3.27 -7.85 -7.38
N ARG A 44 2.51 -8.28 -8.40
CA ARG A 44 2.73 -7.85 -9.79
C ARG A 44 2.48 -6.36 -9.99
N ARG A 45 1.40 -5.84 -9.40
CA ARG A 45 1.09 -4.40 -9.46
C ARG A 45 2.16 -3.57 -8.77
N LEU A 46 2.57 -3.99 -7.57
CA LEU A 46 3.67 -3.37 -6.84
C LEU A 46 4.99 -3.38 -7.62
N ALA A 47 5.28 -4.47 -8.32
CA ALA A 47 6.47 -4.58 -9.16
C ALA A 47 6.46 -3.54 -10.28
N ASN A 48 5.31 -3.31 -10.90
CA ASN A 48 5.17 -2.32 -11.96
C ASN A 48 5.32 -0.90 -11.42
N GLU A 49 4.71 -0.59 -10.28
CA GLU A 49 4.83 0.73 -9.64
C GLU A 49 6.27 1.05 -9.24
N ILE A 50 6.99 0.07 -8.69
CA ILE A 50 8.39 0.23 -8.32
C ILE A 50 9.26 0.36 -9.59
N ALA A 51 9.03 -0.46 -10.61
CA ALA A 51 9.79 -0.39 -11.87
C ALA A 51 9.54 0.90 -12.67
N ALA A 52 8.39 1.55 -12.48
CA ALA A 52 8.06 2.84 -13.09
C ALA A 52 8.75 4.02 -12.39
N ALA A 53 9.27 3.84 -11.17
CA ALA A 53 9.94 4.89 -10.43
C ALA A 53 11.36 5.17 -10.99
N PRO A 54 11.81 6.43 -10.99
CA PRO A 54 13.19 6.76 -11.35
C PRO A 54 14.17 6.14 -10.34
N SER A 55 15.33 5.69 -10.82
CA SER A 55 16.34 4.97 -10.04
C SER A 55 16.85 5.67 -8.77
N ASP A 56 16.66 6.99 -8.65
CA ASP A 56 17.01 7.80 -7.46
C ASP A 56 15.94 7.77 -6.36
N ALA A 57 14.82 7.05 -6.55
CA ALA A 57 13.77 6.87 -5.54
C ALA A 57 14.16 5.82 -4.47
N GLU A 58 15.34 5.97 -3.87
CA GLU A 58 15.84 5.06 -2.83
C GLU A 58 14.96 5.12 -1.57
N GLY A 59 14.24 4.03 -1.30
CA GLY A 59 13.72 3.65 0.01
C GLY A 59 12.53 4.44 0.59
N THR A 60 12.45 5.75 0.35
CA THR A 60 11.46 6.64 1.00
C THR A 60 10.04 6.47 0.48
N GLY A 61 9.88 6.07 -0.79
CA GLY A 61 8.56 5.88 -1.40
C GLY A 61 8.06 4.45 -1.47
N TYR A 62 8.70 3.48 -0.79
CA TYR A 62 8.31 2.07 -0.92
C TYR A 62 6.87 1.82 -0.45
N TYR A 63 6.52 2.27 0.76
CA TYR A 63 5.17 2.09 1.29
C TYR A 63 4.14 3.04 0.65
N GLU A 64 4.58 4.14 0.04
CA GLU A 64 3.71 4.98 -0.78
C GLU A 64 3.28 4.22 -2.05
N ARG A 65 4.25 3.60 -2.73
CA ARG A 65 3.98 2.72 -3.89
C ARG A 65 3.18 1.48 -3.52
N TRP A 66 3.40 0.92 -2.33
CA TRP A 66 2.57 -0.13 -1.76
C TRP A 66 1.12 0.31 -1.67
N LEU A 67 0.87 1.50 -1.11
CA LEU A 67 -0.46 2.05 -0.96
C LEU A 67 -1.12 2.29 -2.32
N THR A 68 -0.43 2.95 -3.26
CA THR A 68 -0.93 3.18 -4.63
C THR A 68 -1.29 1.87 -5.35
N SER A 69 -0.45 0.85 -5.21
CA SER A 69 -0.71 -0.49 -5.78
C SER A 69 -1.94 -1.14 -5.15
N LEU A 70 -2.12 -0.98 -3.83
CA LEU A 70 -3.26 -1.52 -3.10
C LEU A 70 -4.55 -0.81 -3.51
N GLU A 71 -4.55 0.51 -3.56
CA GLU A 71 -5.71 1.31 -3.99
C GLU A 71 -6.14 0.93 -5.41
N SER A 72 -5.19 0.85 -6.34
CA SER A 72 -5.45 0.41 -7.72
C SER A 72 -6.05 -1.00 -7.77
N LEU A 73 -5.53 -1.93 -6.96
CA LEU A 73 -6.04 -3.29 -6.88
C LEU A 73 -7.48 -3.33 -6.33
N LEU A 74 -7.76 -2.57 -5.27
CA LEU A 74 -9.10 -2.56 -4.65
C LEU A 74 -10.14 -1.90 -5.55
N LEU A 75 -9.76 -0.88 -6.32
CA LEU A 75 -10.60 -0.28 -7.35
C LEU A 75 -10.90 -1.28 -8.47
N ASP A 76 -9.90 -2.03 -8.93
CA ASP A 76 -10.03 -3.04 -10.00
C ASP A 76 -10.93 -4.22 -9.58
N TYR A 77 -10.82 -4.64 -8.32
CA TYR A 77 -11.68 -5.67 -7.72
C TYR A 77 -13.07 -5.12 -7.31
N GLY A 78 -13.32 -3.81 -7.47
CA GLY A 78 -14.59 -3.17 -7.14
C GLY A 78 -14.92 -3.16 -5.64
N MET A 79 -13.90 -3.27 -4.78
CA MET A 79 -14.06 -3.29 -3.32
C MET A 79 -14.20 -1.91 -2.71
N VAL A 80 -13.59 -0.92 -3.37
CA VAL A 80 -13.71 0.49 -3.04
C VAL A 80 -14.00 1.24 -4.33
N THR A 81 -14.71 2.34 -4.22
CA THR A 81 -14.85 3.32 -5.30
C THR A 81 -13.89 4.47 -5.10
N GLN A 82 -13.50 5.14 -6.18
CA GLN A 82 -12.68 6.35 -6.12
C GLN A 82 -13.33 7.40 -5.20
N ALA A 83 -14.66 7.53 -5.26
CA ALA A 83 -15.41 8.44 -4.41
C ALA A 83 -15.30 8.12 -2.91
N GLU A 84 -15.23 6.85 -2.52
CA GLU A 84 -15.04 6.44 -1.12
C GLU A 84 -13.61 6.73 -0.62
N LEU A 85 -12.61 6.56 -1.49
CA LEU A 85 -11.23 6.93 -1.20
C LEU A 85 -11.11 8.45 -1.03
N ASP A 86 -11.60 9.24 -2.00
CA ASP A 86 -11.60 10.70 -1.95
C ASP A 86 -12.34 11.25 -0.72
N ALA A 87 -13.50 10.67 -0.38
CA ALA A 87 -14.25 11.08 0.80
C ALA A 87 -13.47 10.85 2.11
N ARG A 88 -12.75 9.72 2.23
CA ARG A 88 -11.93 9.44 3.41
C ARG A 88 -10.68 10.30 3.46
N THR A 89 -10.00 10.51 2.34
CA THR A 89 -8.82 11.39 2.27
C THR A 89 -9.19 12.82 2.65
N ALA A 90 -10.31 13.34 2.14
CA ALA A 90 -10.81 14.67 2.48
C ALA A 90 -11.11 14.87 3.98
N VAL A 91 -11.59 13.83 4.68
CA VAL A 91 -11.82 13.87 6.13
C VAL A 91 -10.49 13.96 6.92
N TYR A 92 -9.45 13.25 6.47
CA TYR A 92 -8.14 13.32 7.11
C TYR A 92 -7.39 14.62 6.77
N GLU A 93 -7.58 15.16 5.55
CA GLU A 93 -7.03 16.47 5.15
C GLU A 93 -7.72 17.64 5.84
N SER A 94 -9.02 17.53 6.15
CA SER A 94 -9.76 18.57 6.87
C SER A 94 -9.45 18.61 8.38
N GLY A 95 -8.87 17.55 8.94
CA GLY A 95 -8.51 17.45 10.36
C GLY A 95 -9.69 17.11 11.29
N GLU A 96 -10.87 16.79 10.75
CA GLU A 96 -11.97 16.20 11.52
C GLU A 96 -11.72 14.70 11.71
N ILE A 97 -10.77 14.35 12.57
CA ILE A 97 -10.73 13.00 13.13
C ILE A 97 -11.76 12.99 14.27
N ASP A 98 -12.94 12.45 13.99
CA ASP A 98 -13.91 12.06 15.01
C ASP A 98 -13.23 10.96 15.86
N ASP A 99 -12.77 11.36 17.04
CA ASP A 99 -12.19 10.50 18.07
C ASP A 99 -13.37 9.93 18.88
N ASP A 100 -13.88 8.76 18.49
CA ASP A 100 -14.81 7.94 19.29
C ASP A 100 -14.18 6.57 19.60
#